data_AF-A0A6P2B9S6-F1
#
_entry.id   AF-A0A6P2B9S6-F1
#
_cell.length_a   1.000
_cell.length_b   1.000
_cell.length_c   1.000
_cell.angle_alpha   90.00
_cell.angle_beta   90.00
_cell.angle_gamma   90.00
#
_symmetry.space_group_name_H-M   'P 1'
#
loop_
_entity.id
_entity.type
_entity.pdbx_description
1 polymer ?
#
loop_
_entity_poly.entity_id
_entity_poly.type
_entity_poly.pdbx_seq_one_letter_code
_entity_poly.pdbx_strand_id
1 'polypeptide(L)'
;MDSKQVLTRTKAGRRFMGFMRALNRGSEQDVRGLVENDITDDALNAHSAEVWEAQLQYIRAMSGGLRVVNVIAEDEYRVVVLMQAHDNERLHVIDMAVEEDFPHRVAQFIQRLA
;
A
#
# COMPACT_ATOMS: atom_id res chain seq x y z
N MET A 1 -5.44 20.31 5.32
CA MET A 1 -6.34 19.18 5.61
C MET A 1 -5.46 18.05 6.12
N ASP A 2 -5.84 17.37 7.20
CA ASP A 2 -5.02 16.29 7.77
C ASP A 2 -5.05 15.07 6.83
N SER A 3 -3.88 14.54 6.45
CA SER A 3 -3.75 13.35 5.60
C SER A 3 -4.56 12.17 6.13
N LYS A 4 -4.69 12.03 7.46
CA LYS A 4 -5.52 10.99 8.06
C LYS A 4 -7.01 11.21 7.77
N GLN A 5 -7.50 12.45 7.84
CA GLN A 5 -8.89 12.77 7.51
C GLN A 5 -9.20 12.44 6.06
N VAL A 6 -8.30 12.79 5.14
CA VAL A 6 -8.40 12.48 3.70
C VAL A 6 -8.53 10.97 3.50
N LEU A 7 -7.55 10.19 3.96
CA LEU A 7 -7.52 8.72 3.80
C LEU A 7 -8.72 8.00 4.43
N THR A 8 -9.36 8.54 5.47
CA THR A 8 -10.54 7.87 6.06
C THR A 8 -11.80 7.96 5.21
N ARG A 9 -11.86 8.88 4.23
CA ARG A 9 -13.08 9.19 3.48
C ARG A 9 -13.38 8.16 2.39
N THR A 10 -12.35 7.68 1.70
CA THR A 10 -12.48 6.80 0.54
C THR A 10 -12.24 5.34 0.88
N LYS A 11 -12.75 4.41 0.06
CA LYS A 11 -12.47 2.97 0.22
C LYS A 11 -10.99 2.68 0.03
N ALA A 12 -10.39 3.26 -1.01
CA ALA A 12 -8.95 3.17 -1.26
C ALA A 12 -8.12 3.70 -0.10
N GLY A 13 -8.47 4.85 0.46
CA GLY A 13 -7.75 5.43 1.59
C GLY A 13 -7.82 4.55 2.85
N ARG A 14 -8.99 3.97 3.15
CA ARG A 14 -9.14 3.02 4.28
C ARG A 14 -8.32 1.76 4.07
N ARG A 15 -8.39 1.16 2.87
CA ARG A 15 -7.58 -0.01 2.51
C ARG A 15 -6.08 0.31 2.60
N PHE A 16 -5.66 1.45 2.06
CA PHE A 16 -4.28 1.92 2.12
C PHE A 16 -3.76 2.02 3.56
N MET A 17 -4.52 2.63 4.48
CA MET A 17 -4.10 2.71 5.89
C MET A 17 -3.94 1.35 6.55
N GLY A 18 -4.86 0.41 6.28
CA GLY A 18 -4.80 -0.95 6.80
C GLY A 18 -3.59 -1.70 6.23
N PHE A 19 -3.44 -1.66 4.91
CA PHE A 19 -2.37 -2.30 4.16
C PHE A 19 -0.99 -1.80 4.59
N MET A 20 -0.79 -0.48 4.65
CA MET A 20 0.49 0.11 5.08
C MET A 20 0.79 -0.15 6.56
N ARG A 21 -0.23 -0.28 7.42
CA ARG A 21 -0.03 -0.67 8.82
C ARG A 21 0.50 -2.10 8.91
N ALA A 22 -0.11 -3.03 8.19
CA ALA A 22 0.34 -4.41 8.12
C ALA A 22 1.75 -4.50 7.51
N LEU A 23 2.04 -3.78 6.43
CA LEU A 23 3.37 -3.76 5.82
C LEU A 23 4.45 -3.21 6.75
N ASN A 24 4.18 -2.11 7.47
CA ASN A 24 5.17 -1.48 8.34
C ASN A 24 5.42 -2.27 9.64
N ARG A 25 4.39 -2.90 10.22
CA ARG A 25 4.47 -3.55 11.55
C ARG A 25 4.47 -5.07 11.51
N GLY A 26 4.03 -5.64 10.41
CA GLY A 26 3.82 -7.08 10.26
C GLY A 26 5.13 -7.86 10.27
N SER A 27 5.05 -9.08 10.74
CA SER A 27 6.02 -10.15 10.47
C SER A 27 6.02 -10.52 8.98
N GLU A 28 6.96 -11.37 8.57
CA GLU A 28 6.96 -11.94 7.22
C GLU A 28 5.64 -12.66 6.90
N GLN A 29 5.08 -13.36 7.90
CA GLN A 29 3.80 -14.05 7.78
C GLN A 29 2.63 -13.08 7.55
N ASP A 30 2.66 -11.90 8.18
CA ASP A 30 1.63 -10.87 7.95
C ASP A 30 1.72 -10.28 6.54
N VAL A 31 2.94 -10.13 6.00
CA VAL A 31 3.15 -9.70 4.61
C VAL A 31 2.63 -10.75 3.63
N ARG A 32 2.87 -12.03 3.89
CA ARG A 32 2.26 -13.12 3.10
C ARG A 32 0.73 -13.09 3.17
N GLY A 33 0.18 -12.84 4.36
CA GLY A 33 -1.26 -12.68 4.57
C GLY A 33 -1.87 -11.54 3.74
N LEU A 34 -1.12 -10.46 3.48
CA LEU A 34 -1.58 -9.40 2.56
C LEU A 34 -1.72 -9.92 1.13
N VAL A 35 -0.76 -10.71 0.65
CA VAL A 35 -0.81 -11.26 -0.71
C VAL A 35 -1.99 -12.22 -0.87
N GLU A 36 -2.22 -13.07 0.13
CA GLU A 36 -3.29 -14.09 0.09
C GLU A 36 -4.70 -13.50 0.21
N ASN A 37 -4.87 -12.42 0.99
CA ASN A 37 -6.21 -11.96 1.37
C ASN A 37 -6.58 -10.58 0.82
N ASP A 38 -5.58 -9.73 0.55
CA ASP A 38 -5.79 -8.32 0.25
C ASP A 38 -5.45 -7.95 -1.20
N ILE A 39 -4.85 -8.82 -2.01
CA ILE A 39 -4.59 -8.60 -3.44
C ILE A 39 -5.69 -9.25 -4.30
N THR A 40 -6.09 -8.62 -5.41
CA THR A 40 -7.09 -9.20 -6.31
C THR A 40 -6.52 -10.37 -7.11
N ASP A 41 -7.39 -11.29 -7.52
CA ASP A 41 -6.99 -12.44 -8.33
C ASP A 41 -6.41 -11.99 -9.68
N ASP A 42 -6.97 -10.93 -10.28
CA ASP A 42 -6.46 -10.34 -11.52
C ASP A 42 -5.03 -9.79 -11.35
N ALA A 43 -4.75 -9.13 -10.23
CA ALA A 43 -3.40 -8.62 -9.93
C ALA A 43 -2.41 -9.76 -9.68
N LEU A 44 -2.86 -10.87 -9.07
CA LEU A 44 -2.07 -12.09 -8.87
C LEU A 44 -1.86 -12.88 -10.17
N ASN A 45 -2.78 -12.77 -11.13
CA ASN A 45 -2.63 -13.35 -12.47
C ASN A 45 -1.62 -12.57 -13.32
N ALA A 46 -1.55 -11.25 -13.14
CA ALA A 46 -0.57 -10.40 -13.82
C ALA A 46 0.85 -10.56 -13.26
N HIS A 47 0.96 -10.70 -11.94
CA HIS A 47 2.22 -10.93 -11.23
C HIS A 47 2.00 -11.98 -10.15
N SER A 48 2.83 -13.04 -10.12
CA SER A 48 2.63 -14.14 -9.17
C SER A 48 2.69 -13.67 -7.71
N ALA A 49 2.07 -14.44 -6.82
CA ALA A 49 2.06 -14.17 -5.39
C ALA A 49 3.50 -14.01 -4.82
N GLU A 50 4.46 -14.79 -5.31
CA GLU A 50 5.86 -14.71 -4.89
C GLU A 50 6.50 -13.38 -5.29
N VAL A 51 6.14 -12.84 -6.47
CA VAL A 51 6.64 -11.53 -6.92
C VAL A 51 6.08 -10.41 -6.03
N TRP A 52 4.79 -10.48 -5.69
CA TRP A 52 4.16 -9.55 -4.76
C TRP A 52 4.79 -9.62 -3.36
N GLU A 53 4.97 -10.82 -2.81
CA GLU A 53 5.59 -11.02 -1.51
C GLU A 53 7.02 -10.45 -1.50
N ALA A 54 7.82 -10.77 -2.52
CA ALA A 54 9.18 -10.26 -2.65
C ALA A 54 9.22 -8.72 -2.75
N GLN A 55 8.31 -8.10 -3.50
CA GLN A 55 8.22 -6.65 -3.61
C GLN A 55 7.88 -6.00 -2.27
N LEU A 56 6.89 -6.53 -1.54
CA LEU A 56 6.46 -5.98 -0.26
C LEU A 56 7.55 -6.16 0.81
N GLN A 57 8.18 -7.33 0.86
CA GLN A 57 9.32 -7.59 1.75
C GLN A 57 10.50 -6.64 1.43
N TYR A 58 10.81 -6.42 0.15
CA TYR A 58 11.85 -5.48 -0.27
C TYR A 58 11.56 -4.06 0.20
N ILE A 59 10.32 -3.57 0.03
CA ILE A 59 9.91 -2.24 0.50
C ILE A 59 10.11 -2.12 2.00
N ARG A 60 9.68 -3.12 2.77
CA ARG A 60 9.83 -3.13 4.23
C ARG A 60 11.31 -3.10 4.63
N ALA A 61 12.14 -3.97 4.04
CA ALA A 61 13.56 -4.07 4.36
C ALA A 61 14.35 -2.81 4.01
N MET A 62 14.00 -2.12 2.92
CA MET A 62 14.74 -0.95 2.43
C MET A 62 14.32 0.38 3.06
N SER A 63 13.13 0.43 3.67
CA SER A 63 12.57 1.68 4.22
C SER A 63 12.59 1.74 5.74
N GLY A 64 12.68 0.60 6.44
CA GLY A 64 12.39 0.52 7.88
C GLY A 64 10.91 0.82 8.20
N GLY A 65 10.06 0.80 7.17
CA GLY A 65 8.69 1.29 7.18
C GLY A 65 8.54 2.67 6.55
N LEU A 66 7.30 3.03 6.24
CA LEU A 66 6.96 4.25 5.53
C LEU A 66 5.95 5.10 6.32
N ARG A 67 6.27 6.38 6.50
CA ARG A 67 5.40 7.36 7.14
C ARG A 67 4.73 8.25 6.10
N VAL A 68 3.42 8.48 6.25
CA VAL A 68 2.69 9.42 5.38
C VAL A 68 3.20 10.85 5.60
N VAL A 69 3.56 11.52 4.50
CA VAL A 69 3.90 12.95 4.45
C VAL A 69 2.71 13.74 3.97
N ASN A 70 2.15 13.37 2.82
CA ASN A 70 1.02 14.06 2.21
C ASN A 70 0.19 13.11 1.32
N VAL A 71 -1.11 13.38 1.17
CA VAL A 71 -1.92 12.74 0.12
C VAL A 71 -1.85 13.63 -1.12
N ILE A 72 -1.36 13.08 -2.23
CA ILE A 72 -1.19 13.80 -3.51
C ILE A 72 -2.53 13.84 -4.25
N ALA A 73 -3.21 12.69 -4.33
CA ALA A 73 -4.51 12.57 -4.99
C ALA A 73 -5.34 11.46 -4.32
N GLU A 74 -6.65 11.62 -4.34
CA GLU A 74 -7.59 10.57 -3.94
C GLU A 74 -8.85 10.59 -4.82
N ASP A 75 -9.40 9.41 -5.03
CA ASP A 75 -10.80 9.18 -5.40
C ASP A 75 -11.33 8.00 -4.59
N GLU A 76 -12.57 7.57 -4.85
CA GLU A 76 -13.21 6.50 -4.07
C GLU A 76 -12.41 5.18 -4.10
N TYR A 77 -11.74 4.86 -5.21
CA TYR A 77 -11.09 3.57 -5.50
C TYR A 77 -9.60 3.67 -5.81
N ARG A 78 -9.01 4.86 -5.75
CA ARG A 78 -7.57 5.08 -5.92
C ARG A 78 -7.04 6.14 -4.97
N VAL A 79 -5.82 5.94 -4.50
CA VAL A 79 -5.10 6.92 -3.70
C VAL A 79 -3.64 7.01 -4.10
N VAL A 80 -3.11 8.23 -4.15
CA VAL A 80 -1.71 8.51 -4.38
C VAL A 80 -1.15 9.27 -3.18
N VAL A 81 -0.15 8.69 -2.52
CA VAL A 81 0.36 9.17 -1.23
C VAL A 81 1.87 9.35 -1.30
N LEU A 82 2.34 10.54 -0.88
CA LEU A 82 3.74 10.81 -0.61
C LEU A 82 4.09 10.27 0.78
N MET A 83 5.09 9.41 0.84
CA MET A 83 5.59 8.79 2.06
C MET A 83 7.09 9.01 2.22
N GLN A 84 7.58 8.91 3.44
CA GLN A 84 8.99 9.01 3.80
C GLN A 84 9.44 7.73 4.48
N ALA A 85 10.56 7.17 4.03
CA ALA A 85 11.20 6.02 4.67
C ALA A 85 11.79 6.40 6.03
N HIS A 86 11.68 5.50 7.01
CA HIS A 86 12.24 5.70 8.34
C HIS A 86 13.78 5.64 8.36
N ASP A 87 14.36 4.71 7.60
CA ASP A 87 15.79 4.40 7.72
C ASP A 87 16.72 5.38 6.98
N ASN A 88 16.23 6.00 5.91
CA ASN A 88 17.05 6.82 5.01
C ASN A 88 16.39 8.12 4.54
N GLU A 89 15.24 8.46 5.12
CA GLU A 89 14.47 9.69 4.85
C GLU A 89 14.06 9.88 3.38
N ARG A 90 14.27 8.88 2.50
CA ARG A 90 13.92 8.96 1.09
C ARG A 90 12.41 9.08 0.94
N LEU A 91 12.02 9.89 -0.03
CA LEU A 91 10.63 10.10 -0.38
C LEU A 91 10.18 9.08 -1.41
N HIS A 92 8.97 8.57 -1.19
CA HIS A 92 8.34 7.57 -2.02
C HIS A 92 6.93 8.01 -2.37
N VAL A 93 6.55 7.84 -3.63
CA VAL A 93 5.15 7.96 -4.05
C VAL A 93 4.57 6.56 -4.13
N ILE A 94 3.48 6.32 -3.41
CA ILE A 94 2.69 5.10 -3.52
C ILE A 94 1.38 5.42 -4.21
N ASP A 95 1.09 4.67 -5.26
CA ASP A 95 -0.15 4.74 -6.03
C ASP A 95 -0.86 3.39 -5.87
N MET A 96 -1.98 3.40 -5.15
CA MET A 96 -2.78 2.23 -4.84
C MET A 96 -4.17 2.37 -5.45
N ALA A 97 -4.61 1.34 -6.18
CA ALA A 97 -6.00 1.19 -6.61
C ALA A 97 -6.60 -0.07 -5.99
N VAL A 98 -7.91 -0.02 -5.69
CA VAL A 98 -8.68 -1.13 -5.12
C VAL A 98 -9.87 -1.45 -6.00
N GLU A 99 -10.33 -2.70 -5.94
CA GLU A 99 -11.55 -3.12 -6.64
C GLU A 99 -12.80 -2.46 -6.04
N GLU A 100 -13.84 -2.30 -6.86
CA GLU A 100 -15.09 -1.67 -6.42
C GLU A 100 -15.89 -2.52 -5.44
N ASP A 101 -15.83 -3.84 -5.64
CA ASP A 101 -16.52 -4.84 -4.84
C ASP A 101 -15.91 -4.95 -3.43
N PHE A 102 -16.75 -5.22 -2.44
CA PHE A 102 -16.27 -5.51 -1.10
C PHE A 102 -15.54 -6.87 -1.11
N PRO A 103 -14.33 -6.99 -0.51
CA PRO A 103 -13.76 -6.14 0.53
C PRO A 103 -12.84 -5.01 0.06
N HIS A 104 -12.85 -4.63 -1.22
CA HIS A 104 -11.95 -3.65 -1.82
C HIS A 104 -10.49 -4.12 -1.72
N ARG A 105 -10.22 -5.29 -2.30
CA ARG A 105 -8.85 -5.81 -2.47
C ARG A 105 -8.05 -4.90 -3.39
N VAL A 106 -6.75 -4.88 -3.19
CA VAL A 106 -5.77 -4.08 -3.92
C VAL A 106 -5.59 -4.67 -5.31
N ALA A 107 -6.01 -3.90 -6.32
CA ALA A 107 -5.84 -4.23 -7.72
C ALA A 107 -4.50 -3.71 -8.28
N GLN A 108 -3.94 -2.68 -7.66
CA GLN A 108 -2.69 -2.07 -8.07
C GLN A 108 -1.94 -1.49 -6.87
N PHE A 109 -0.62 -1.67 -6.84
CA PHE A 109 0.27 -1.06 -5.87
C PHE A 109 1.61 -0.73 -6.52
N ILE A 110 1.79 0.55 -6.86
CA ILE A 110 3.04 1.03 -7.47
C ILE A 110 3.77 1.91 -6.47
N GLN A 111 5.03 1.58 -6.20
CA GLN A 111 5.94 2.40 -5.42
C GLN A 111 7.01 2.99 -6.34
N ARG A 112 7.22 4.30 -6.25
CA ARG A 112 8.26 5.05 -6.98
C ARG A 112 9.08 5.87 -6.01
N LEU A 113 10.37 6.03 -6.29
CA LEU A 113 11.18 7.04 -5.63
C LEU A 113 10.73 8.42 -6.14
N ALA A 114 10.54 9.38 -5.23
CA ALA A 114 10.14 10.75 -5.57
C ALA A 114 11.35 11.63 -5.90
#